data_AF-A0A2B4RNP9-F1
#
_entry.id   AF-A0A2B4RNP9-F1
#
_cell.length_a   1.000
_cell.length_b   1.000
_cell.length_c   1.000
_cell.angle_alpha   90.00
_cell.angle_beta   90.00
_cell.angle_gamma   90.00
#
_symmetry.space_group_name_H-M   'P 1'
#
loop_
_entity.id
_entity.type
_entity.pdbx_description
1 polymer ?
#
loop_
_entity_poly.entity_id
_entity_poly.type
_entity_poly.pdbx_seq_one_letter_code
_entity_poly.pdbx_strand_id
1 'polypeptide(L)'
;MYADDTHLTYAGSNLENVQFCLNEDLENVFNWLQANKLTLNMTKTEFMLIGSRQRLNTLTASPTIRMNNTQVSQVTATKSLGVIIDDKLDWHSHIEKLTKKIASGIGALKRIRHLIPASTLHLIYQALVKPHFDYCDIVWGSCGKTLRDKLQKLQNRAARVLTFSNYDADATELLEFLGWKNLARQQEIHKATMMFRCLHGLAPRYLYSKFTWRDSAYDLRDSENKLNVPLPRTNYYRKSFSYNGATLWNSLPRDIRNTESLGLFKPVLQSIDPRQFGSIPKLSTTHALVNMTHNWLVNTDGNCATARVVLLDFRKAFDLIDHSVLAQNLATYDIPSQAKSWIVDLLLDRKQRVKLAQDCHSEWRSVPSGVPQGTKLGPRLFLNMINDLDTPADLWKYVDDTSCSEIVTKGSES
;
A
#
# COMPACT_ATOMS: atom_id res chain seq x y z
N MET A 1 7.99 -13.04 8.34
CA MET A 1 7.62 -11.65 7.98
C MET A 1 8.32 -11.41 6.67
N TYR A 2 7.58 -11.36 5.56
CA TYR A 2 8.13 -11.25 4.22
C TYR A 2 8.12 -9.78 3.83
N ALA A 3 9.22 -9.35 3.22
CA ALA A 3 9.68 -7.99 3.01
C ALA A 3 10.09 -7.90 1.55
N ASP A 4 9.16 -7.51 0.68
CA ASP A 4 9.35 -7.50 -0.76
C ASP A 4 8.60 -6.25 -1.24
N ASP A 5 9.30 -5.34 -1.94
CA ASP A 5 8.80 -4.23 -2.78
C ASP A 5 9.26 -2.80 -2.34
N THR A 6 10.37 -2.36 -2.91
CA THR A 6 10.94 -1.01 -2.85
C THR A 6 10.61 -0.28 -4.16
N HIS A 7 9.53 0.50 -4.21
CA HIS A 7 9.06 1.13 -5.46
C HIS A 7 9.74 2.46 -5.76
N LEU A 8 10.58 2.69 -6.78
CA LEU A 8 10.98 4.03 -7.27
C LEU A 8 10.01 4.53 -8.34
N THR A 9 9.27 5.62 -8.11
CA THR A 9 8.40 6.23 -9.12
C THR A 9 9.09 7.40 -9.84
N TYR A 10 8.76 7.71 -11.08
CA TYR A 10 9.06 9.00 -11.71
C TYR A 10 7.87 9.45 -12.55
N ALA A 11 7.41 10.70 -12.41
CA ALA A 11 6.39 11.27 -13.28
C ALA A 11 6.93 12.45 -14.12
N GLY A 12 6.74 12.39 -15.44
CA GLY A 12 7.14 13.47 -16.35
C GLY A 12 6.51 13.40 -17.74
N SER A 13 6.53 14.53 -18.45
CA SER A 13 5.85 14.68 -19.75
C SER A 13 6.59 14.09 -20.94
N ASN A 14 7.92 14.04 -20.87
CA ASN A 14 8.77 13.48 -21.89
C ASN A 14 9.29 12.11 -21.42
N LEU A 15 9.06 11.07 -22.22
CA LEU A 15 9.50 9.70 -21.95
C LEU A 15 11.04 9.59 -21.89
N GLU A 16 11.77 10.41 -22.64
CA GLU A 16 13.23 10.44 -22.65
C GLU A 16 13.78 11.03 -21.35
N ASN A 17 13.22 12.15 -20.89
CA ASN A 17 13.58 12.75 -19.61
C ASN A 17 13.30 11.78 -18.44
N VAL A 18 12.11 11.17 -18.44
CA VAL A 18 11.75 10.12 -17.47
C VAL A 18 12.72 8.94 -17.52
N GLN A 19 13.30 8.60 -18.68
CA GLN A 19 14.32 7.54 -18.78
C GLN A 19 15.67 7.97 -18.22
N PHE A 20 16.07 9.19 -18.51
CA PHE A 20 17.32 9.74 -18.04
C PHE A 20 17.34 9.80 -16.51
N CYS A 21 16.42 10.53 -15.89
CA CYS A 21 16.36 10.70 -14.44
C CYS A 21 16.20 9.37 -13.70
N LEU A 22 15.35 8.47 -14.20
CA LEU A 22 15.14 7.18 -13.54
C LEU A 22 16.41 6.31 -13.56
N ASN A 23 17.20 6.34 -14.63
CA ASN A 23 18.46 5.60 -14.67
C ASN A 23 19.51 6.24 -13.75
N GLU A 24 19.56 7.57 -13.67
CA GLU A 24 20.43 8.30 -12.73
C GLU A 24 20.09 7.96 -11.27
N ASP A 25 18.82 8.01 -10.91
CA ASP A 25 18.36 7.62 -9.56
C ASP A 25 18.61 6.15 -9.25
N LEU A 26 18.43 5.24 -10.22
CA LEU A 26 18.75 3.83 -10.04
C LEU A 26 20.25 3.60 -9.82
N GLU A 27 21.10 4.40 -10.45
CA GLU A 27 22.54 4.37 -10.23
C GLU A 27 22.91 4.87 -8.83
N ASN A 28 22.27 5.96 -8.36
CA ASN A 28 22.42 6.45 -6.99
C ASN A 28 21.97 5.41 -5.95
N VAL A 29 20.81 4.78 -6.17
CA VAL A 29 20.31 3.70 -5.32
C VAL A 29 21.28 2.52 -5.35
N PHE A 30 21.79 2.13 -6.51
CA PHE A 30 22.76 1.04 -6.61
C PHE A 30 24.05 1.34 -5.84
N ASN A 31 24.59 2.55 -5.96
CA ASN A 31 25.79 2.98 -5.24
C ASN A 31 25.58 2.97 -3.72
N TRP A 32 24.42 3.46 -3.26
CA TRP A 32 24.04 3.39 -1.84
C TRP A 32 23.94 1.95 -1.36
N LEU A 33 23.36 1.05 -2.15
CA LEU A 33 23.25 -0.36 -1.80
C LEU A 33 24.62 -1.04 -1.68
N GLN A 34 25.53 -0.76 -2.60
CA GLN A 34 26.91 -1.24 -2.53
C GLN A 34 27.61 -0.73 -1.27
N ALA A 35 27.49 0.56 -0.96
CA ALA A 35 28.07 1.16 0.24
C ALA A 35 27.53 0.51 1.53
N ASN A 36 26.26 0.13 1.54
CA ASN A 36 25.60 -0.54 2.67
C ASN A 36 25.69 -2.08 2.62
N LYS A 37 26.44 -2.65 1.68
CA LYS A 37 26.60 -4.10 1.46
C LYS A 37 25.26 -4.84 1.27
N LEU A 38 24.28 -4.16 0.68
CA LEU A 38 22.98 -4.71 0.33
C LEU A 38 22.95 -5.17 -1.13
N THR A 39 22.18 -6.21 -1.43
CA THR A 39 22.07 -6.76 -2.79
C THR A 39 20.61 -6.87 -3.21
N LEU A 40 20.32 -6.40 -4.43
CA LEU A 40 19.00 -6.52 -5.03
C LEU A 40 18.80 -7.85 -5.75
N ASN A 41 17.56 -8.28 -5.81
CA ASN A 41 17.13 -9.41 -6.60
C ASN A 41 16.71 -8.96 -8.01
N MET A 42 17.68 -8.86 -8.91
CA MET A 42 17.46 -8.47 -10.30
C MET A 42 16.42 -9.30 -11.07
N THR A 43 16.13 -10.53 -10.64
CA THR A 43 15.09 -11.36 -11.29
C THR A 43 13.67 -10.98 -10.90
N LYS A 44 13.49 -10.33 -9.75
CA LYS A 44 12.20 -9.79 -9.30
C LYS A 44 12.11 -8.28 -9.48
N THR A 45 13.23 -7.62 -9.78
CA THR A 45 13.22 -6.20 -10.12
C THR A 45 12.50 -5.99 -11.44
N GLU A 46 11.39 -5.27 -11.40
CA GLU A 46 10.53 -5.00 -12.55
C GLU A 46 10.26 -3.49 -12.65
N PHE A 47 9.89 -2.99 -13.82
CA PHE A 47 9.36 -1.64 -13.95
C PHE A 47 8.02 -1.60 -14.68
N MET A 48 7.18 -0.63 -14.37
CA MET A 48 5.85 -0.45 -14.95
C MET A 48 5.65 1.00 -15.40
N LEU A 49 5.01 1.19 -16.55
CA LEU A 49 4.54 2.50 -17.00
C LEU A 49 3.07 2.69 -16.62
N ILE A 50 2.79 3.58 -15.68
CA ILE A 50 1.44 3.91 -15.23
C ILE A 50 0.91 5.15 -15.94
N GLY A 51 -0.30 5.05 -16.48
CA GLY A 51 -0.99 6.18 -17.09
C GLY A 51 -2.38 5.86 -17.59
N SER A 52 -3.06 6.87 -18.13
CA SER A 52 -4.35 6.67 -18.78
C SER A 52 -4.20 5.81 -20.04
N ARG A 53 -5.23 5.04 -20.40
CA ARG A 53 -5.24 4.21 -21.62
C ARG A 53 -4.92 5.02 -22.87
N GLN A 54 -5.46 6.25 -22.95
CA GLN A 54 -5.18 7.17 -24.06
C GLN A 54 -3.69 7.53 -24.11
N ARG A 55 -3.09 7.88 -22.96
CA ARG A 55 -1.68 8.26 -22.90
C ARG A 55 -0.75 7.09 -23.23
N LEU A 56 -0.98 5.93 -22.63
CA LEU A 56 -0.15 4.74 -22.87
C LEU A 56 -0.17 4.34 -24.35
N ASN A 57 -1.32 4.49 -25.04
CA ASN A 57 -1.42 4.23 -26.47
C ASN A 57 -0.67 5.25 -27.36
N THR A 58 -0.30 6.43 -26.84
CA THR A 58 0.50 7.41 -27.60
C THR A 58 2.01 7.12 -27.56
N LEU A 59 2.45 6.18 -26.72
CA LEU A 59 3.86 5.83 -26.59
C LEU A 59 4.27 4.93 -27.77
N THR A 60 5.19 5.42 -28.59
CA THR A 60 5.71 4.69 -29.77
C THR A 60 6.83 3.71 -29.42
N ALA A 61 7.50 3.92 -28.29
CA ALA A 61 8.58 3.06 -27.80
C ALA A 61 8.49 2.89 -26.28
N SER A 62 8.99 1.74 -25.80
CA SER A 62 9.19 1.49 -24.38
C SER A 62 10.58 1.97 -23.96
N PRO A 63 10.71 2.56 -22.76
CA PRO A 63 11.99 3.04 -22.28
C PRO A 63 12.93 1.90 -21.91
N THR A 64 14.21 2.15 -22.06
CA THR A 64 15.26 1.25 -21.61
C THR A 64 15.70 1.64 -20.21
N ILE A 65 15.29 0.86 -19.22
CA ILE A 65 15.70 1.00 -17.82
C ILE A 65 16.78 -0.03 -17.52
N ARG A 66 17.90 0.43 -16.96
CA ARG A 66 19.05 -0.41 -16.63
C ARG A 66 19.46 -0.20 -15.18
N MET A 67 19.90 -1.28 -14.56
CA MET A 67 20.57 -1.25 -13.25
C MET A 67 21.81 -2.11 -13.34
N ASN A 68 22.98 -1.52 -13.08
CA ASN A 68 24.29 -2.17 -13.21
C ASN A 68 24.47 -2.91 -14.56
N ASN A 69 24.25 -2.19 -15.66
CA ASN A 69 24.26 -2.70 -17.04
C ASN A 69 23.27 -3.84 -17.37
N THR A 70 22.42 -4.23 -16.43
CA THR A 70 21.37 -5.24 -16.65
C THR A 70 20.05 -4.54 -16.92
N GLN A 71 19.35 -4.94 -17.98
CA GLN A 71 18.05 -4.37 -18.32
C GLN A 71 16.96 -4.89 -17.37
N VAL A 72 16.17 -3.97 -16.82
CA VAL A 72 15.01 -4.28 -15.97
C VAL A 72 13.82 -4.65 -16.85
N SER A 73 13.05 -5.66 -16.48
CA SER A 73 11.88 -6.11 -17.25
C SER A 73 10.69 -5.15 -17.09
N GLN A 74 10.01 -4.85 -18.19
CA GLN A 74 8.76 -4.09 -18.15
C GLN A 74 7.57 -5.01 -17.89
N VAL A 75 6.70 -4.63 -16.97
CA VAL A 75 5.44 -5.31 -16.68
C VAL A 75 4.24 -4.38 -16.81
N THR A 76 3.06 -4.97 -17.03
CA THR A 76 1.77 -4.26 -17.12
C THR A 76 0.92 -4.42 -15.86
N ALA A 77 1.26 -5.38 -14.99
CA ALA A 77 0.67 -5.54 -13.67
C ALA A 77 1.68 -6.18 -12.72
N THR A 78 1.67 -5.75 -11.47
CA THR A 78 2.55 -6.27 -10.42
C THR A 78 1.79 -6.36 -9.10
N LYS A 79 2.24 -7.22 -8.19
CA LYS A 79 1.64 -7.32 -6.86
C LYS A 79 2.43 -6.43 -5.91
N SER A 80 1.75 -5.57 -5.17
CA SER A 80 2.32 -4.71 -4.13
C SER A 80 1.41 -4.69 -2.91
N LEU A 81 1.98 -4.94 -1.72
CA LEU A 81 1.25 -4.95 -0.44
C LEU A 81 -0.04 -5.77 -0.46
N GLY A 82 -0.06 -6.88 -1.22
CA GLY A 82 -1.22 -7.76 -1.35
C GLY A 82 -2.25 -7.36 -2.41
N VAL A 83 -2.13 -6.20 -3.04
CA VAL A 83 -2.98 -5.72 -4.14
C VAL A 83 -2.25 -5.89 -5.47
N ILE A 84 -2.97 -6.17 -6.56
CA ILE A 84 -2.36 -6.17 -7.90
C ILE A 84 -2.62 -4.79 -8.50
N ILE A 85 -1.55 -4.12 -8.86
CA ILE A 85 -1.57 -2.80 -9.48
C ILE A 85 -1.32 -3.00 -10.97
N ASP A 86 -2.20 -2.49 -11.81
CA ASP A 86 -2.04 -2.49 -13.27
C ASP A 86 -1.62 -1.10 -13.78
N ASP A 87 -0.97 -1.10 -14.94
CA ASP A 87 -0.48 0.08 -15.68
C ASP A 87 -1.57 1.15 -15.92
N LYS A 88 -2.84 0.76 -15.93
CA LYS A 88 -3.98 1.64 -16.19
C LYS A 88 -4.72 2.06 -14.92
N LEU A 89 -4.33 1.57 -13.75
CA LEU A 89 -5.08 1.70 -12.49
C LEU A 89 -6.60 1.48 -12.70
N ASP A 90 -6.95 0.48 -13.52
CA ASP A 90 -8.33 0.07 -13.79
C ASP A 90 -8.79 -1.09 -12.89
N TRP A 91 -7.84 -1.72 -12.20
CA TRP A 91 -8.00 -2.78 -11.21
C TRP A 91 -8.52 -4.10 -11.79
N HIS A 92 -8.47 -4.27 -13.11
CA HIS A 92 -8.99 -5.47 -13.77
C HIS A 92 -8.27 -6.74 -13.29
N SER A 93 -6.94 -6.76 -13.37
CA SER A 93 -6.12 -7.90 -12.98
C SER A 93 -6.31 -8.27 -11.50
N HIS A 94 -6.47 -7.27 -10.63
CA HIS A 94 -6.75 -7.48 -9.22
C HIS A 94 -8.12 -8.13 -9.00
N ILE A 95 -9.16 -7.55 -9.60
CA ILE A 95 -10.55 -7.97 -9.38
C ILE A 95 -10.81 -9.35 -10.00
N GLU A 96 -10.16 -9.71 -11.11
CA GLU A 96 -10.25 -11.06 -11.67
C GLU A 96 -9.68 -12.11 -10.71
N LYS A 97 -8.50 -11.85 -10.13
CA LYS A 97 -7.89 -12.75 -9.15
C LYS A 97 -8.75 -12.85 -7.89
N LEU A 98 -9.26 -11.71 -7.42
CA LEU A 98 -10.13 -11.62 -6.25
C LEU A 98 -11.43 -12.41 -6.45
N THR A 99 -12.06 -12.23 -7.61
CA THR A 99 -13.29 -12.93 -8.01
C THR A 99 -13.12 -14.45 -7.96
N LYS A 100 -12.01 -14.97 -8.48
CA LYS A 100 -11.72 -16.42 -8.44
C LYS A 100 -11.60 -16.92 -7.01
N LYS A 101 -10.88 -16.19 -6.15
CA LYS A 101 -10.69 -16.56 -4.74
C LYS A 101 -12.00 -16.55 -3.96
N ILE A 102 -12.80 -15.49 -4.11
CA ILE A 102 -14.10 -15.34 -3.47
C ILE A 102 -15.08 -16.40 -3.96
N ALA A 103 -15.19 -16.62 -5.27
CA ALA A 103 -16.09 -17.61 -5.85
C ALA A 103 -15.76 -19.03 -5.37
N SER A 104 -14.48 -19.38 -5.26
CA SER A 104 -14.03 -20.65 -4.69
C SER A 104 -14.45 -20.79 -3.22
N GLY A 105 -14.24 -19.75 -2.40
CA GLY A 105 -14.67 -19.72 -1.01
C GLY A 105 -16.19 -19.90 -0.84
N ILE A 106 -16.99 -19.17 -1.64
CA ILE A 106 -18.45 -19.33 -1.67
C ILE A 106 -18.84 -20.74 -2.11
N GLY A 107 -18.12 -21.32 -3.08
CA GLY A 107 -18.32 -22.71 -3.52
C GLY A 107 -18.07 -23.72 -2.40
N ALA A 108 -17.02 -23.52 -1.60
CA ALA A 108 -16.74 -24.34 -0.42
C ALA A 108 -17.84 -24.20 0.64
N LEU A 109 -18.25 -22.97 0.96
CA LEU A 109 -19.38 -22.70 1.87
C LEU A 109 -20.65 -23.42 1.41
N LYS A 110 -20.97 -23.36 0.11
CA LYS A 110 -22.14 -24.03 -0.46
C LYS A 110 -22.12 -25.55 -0.26
N ARG A 111 -20.95 -26.19 -0.30
CA ARG A 111 -20.83 -27.65 -0.09
C ARG A 111 -21.01 -28.04 1.38
N ILE A 112 -20.46 -27.25 2.29
CA ILE A 112 -20.49 -27.56 3.73
C ILE A 112 -21.73 -27.05 4.44
N ARG A 113 -22.54 -26.16 3.83
CA ARG A 113 -23.67 -25.50 4.50
C ARG A 113 -24.68 -26.45 5.13
N HIS A 114 -24.87 -27.65 4.58
CA HIS A 114 -25.79 -28.66 5.12
C HIS A 114 -25.20 -29.47 6.28
N LEU A 115 -23.89 -29.35 6.54
CA LEU A 115 -23.15 -30.13 7.52
C LEU A 115 -22.86 -29.36 8.82
N ILE A 116 -23.06 -28.04 8.83
CA ILE A 116 -22.72 -27.18 9.96
C ILE A 116 -23.84 -26.21 10.30
N PRO A 117 -23.92 -25.74 11.55
CA PRO A 117 -24.87 -24.71 11.95
C PRO A 117 -24.70 -23.40 11.16
N ALA A 118 -25.79 -22.67 10.96
CA ALA A 118 -25.79 -21.39 10.24
C ALA A 118 -24.85 -20.35 10.87
N SER A 119 -24.75 -20.31 12.20
CA SER A 119 -23.84 -19.42 12.92
C SER A 119 -22.37 -19.72 12.60
N THR A 120 -21.99 -21.00 12.56
CA THR A 120 -20.64 -21.43 12.16
C THR A 120 -20.38 -21.11 10.69
N LEU A 121 -21.36 -21.33 9.81
CA LEU A 121 -21.23 -20.99 8.40
C LEU A 121 -21.01 -19.48 8.19
N HIS A 122 -21.72 -18.65 8.95
CA HIS A 122 -21.53 -17.20 8.96
C HIS A 122 -20.14 -16.80 9.45
N LEU A 123 -19.65 -17.43 10.51
CA LEU A 123 -18.30 -17.20 11.04
C LEU A 123 -17.22 -17.54 10.00
N ILE A 124 -17.35 -18.67 9.29
CA ILE A 124 -16.41 -19.05 8.23
C ILE A 124 -16.44 -18.03 7.08
N TYR A 125 -17.63 -17.54 6.69
CA TYR A 125 -17.74 -16.46 5.70
C TYR A 125 -17.02 -15.19 6.17
N GLN A 126 -17.26 -14.75 7.40
CA GLN A 126 -16.63 -13.56 7.98
C GLN A 126 -15.11 -13.68 8.06
N ALA A 127 -14.58 -14.87 8.32
CA ALA A 127 -13.15 -15.10 8.48
C ALA A 127 -12.42 -15.33 7.14
N LEU A 128 -13.04 -15.99 6.16
CA LEU A 128 -12.34 -16.49 4.96
C LEU A 128 -12.79 -15.85 3.65
N VAL A 129 -13.97 -15.24 3.59
CA VAL A 129 -14.52 -14.67 2.35
C VAL A 129 -14.66 -13.16 2.46
N LYS A 130 -15.30 -12.65 3.52
CA LYS A 130 -15.50 -11.22 3.74
C LYS A 130 -14.20 -10.40 3.68
N PRO A 131 -13.05 -10.84 4.24
CA PRO A 131 -11.83 -10.03 4.22
C PRO A 131 -11.30 -9.78 2.80
N HIS A 132 -11.63 -10.64 1.83
CA HIS A 132 -11.29 -10.42 0.44
C HIS A 132 -12.07 -9.25 -0.18
N PHE A 133 -13.32 -9.01 0.24
CA PHE A 133 -14.06 -7.82 -0.18
C PHE A 133 -13.56 -6.53 0.48
N ASP A 134 -13.06 -6.64 1.72
CA ASP A 134 -12.77 -5.47 2.55
C ASP A 134 -11.31 -5.00 2.43
N TYR A 135 -10.37 -5.93 2.15
CA TYR A 135 -8.95 -5.60 2.16
C TYR A 135 -8.58 -4.58 1.08
N CYS A 136 -8.12 -3.40 1.52
CA CYS A 136 -7.69 -2.29 0.67
C CYS A 136 -8.75 -1.81 -0.34
N ASP A 137 -10.03 -2.02 -0.04
CA ASP A 137 -11.15 -1.61 -0.90
C ASP A 137 -11.23 -0.09 -1.14
N ILE A 138 -10.67 0.71 -0.24
CA ILE A 138 -10.50 2.17 -0.42
C ILE A 138 -9.61 2.48 -1.64
N VAL A 139 -8.66 1.61 -1.97
CA VAL A 139 -7.68 1.77 -3.07
C VAL A 139 -8.32 1.36 -4.40
N TRP A 140 -8.81 0.12 -4.50
CA TRP A 140 -9.33 -0.43 -5.75
C TRP A 140 -10.85 -0.22 -5.94
N GLY A 141 -11.56 0.31 -4.94
CA GLY A 141 -13.00 0.56 -4.98
C GLY A 141 -13.43 1.62 -6.00
N SER A 142 -12.50 2.43 -6.51
CA SER A 142 -12.72 3.35 -7.64
C SER A 142 -12.67 2.65 -9.01
N CYS A 143 -12.73 1.32 -9.05
CA CYS A 143 -12.78 0.53 -10.28
C CYS A 143 -14.06 0.80 -11.11
N GLY A 144 -14.02 0.37 -12.38
CA GLY A 144 -15.14 0.55 -13.31
C GLY A 144 -16.41 -0.18 -12.88
N LYS A 145 -17.58 0.32 -13.30
CA LYS A 145 -18.90 -0.23 -12.96
C LYS A 145 -18.99 -1.74 -13.18
N THR A 146 -18.51 -2.24 -14.32
CA THR A 146 -18.52 -3.67 -14.65
C THR A 146 -17.80 -4.53 -13.61
N LEU A 147 -16.67 -4.05 -13.08
CA LEU A 147 -15.89 -4.76 -12.06
C LEU A 147 -16.58 -4.71 -10.69
N ARG A 148 -17.18 -3.57 -10.33
CA ARG A 148 -18.01 -3.45 -9.12
C ARG A 148 -19.21 -4.38 -9.16
N ASP A 149 -19.93 -4.42 -10.28
CA ASP A 149 -21.10 -5.28 -10.46
C ASP A 149 -20.72 -6.76 -10.37
N LYS A 150 -19.53 -7.13 -10.85
CA LYS A 150 -18.97 -8.49 -10.72
C LYS A 150 -18.80 -8.88 -9.26
N LEU A 151 -18.22 -8.02 -8.44
CA LEU A 151 -18.06 -8.25 -7.00
C LEU A 151 -19.40 -8.25 -6.26
N GLN A 152 -20.32 -7.34 -6.61
CA GLN A 152 -21.66 -7.29 -6.01
C GLN A 152 -22.43 -8.59 -6.27
N LYS A 153 -22.35 -9.15 -7.48
CA LYS A 153 -22.95 -10.46 -7.79
C LYS A 153 -22.39 -11.59 -6.93
N LEU A 154 -21.10 -11.55 -6.56
CA LEU A 154 -20.52 -12.53 -5.64
C LEU A 154 -21.02 -12.34 -4.21
N GLN A 155 -21.16 -11.09 -3.73
CA GLN A 155 -21.78 -10.82 -2.43
C GLN A 155 -23.22 -11.36 -2.40
N ASN A 156 -24.00 -11.08 -3.44
CA ASN A 156 -25.38 -11.56 -3.57
C ASN A 156 -25.45 -13.10 -3.63
N ARG A 157 -24.46 -13.74 -4.28
CA ARG A 157 -24.34 -15.20 -4.29
C ARG A 157 -23.98 -15.76 -2.91
N ALA A 158 -23.09 -15.10 -2.18
CA ALA A 158 -22.74 -15.48 -0.81
C ALA A 158 -23.96 -15.40 0.11
N ALA A 159 -24.74 -14.31 0.02
CA ALA A 159 -25.96 -14.13 0.79
C ALA A 159 -26.92 -15.30 0.59
N ARG A 160 -27.25 -15.64 -0.67
CA ARG A 160 -28.09 -16.82 -1.00
C ARG A 160 -27.55 -18.13 -0.46
N VAL A 161 -26.23 -18.32 -0.46
CA VAL A 161 -25.62 -19.54 0.08
C VAL A 161 -25.85 -19.64 1.58
N LEU A 162 -25.66 -18.53 2.32
CA LEU A 162 -25.83 -18.47 3.77
C LEU A 162 -27.30 -18.58 4.21
N THR A 163 -28.22 -18.01 3.44
CA THR A 163 -29.66 -18.00 3.74
C THR A 163 -30.42 -19.19 3.15
N PHE A 164 -29.74 -20.12 2.47
CA PHE A 164 -30.35 -21.24 1.75
C PHE A 164 -31.37 -20.84 0.67
N SER A 165 -31.32 -19.59 0.21
CA SER A 165 -32.26 -19.08 -0.78
C SER A 165 -31.94 -19.57 -2.19
N ASN A 166 -32.97 -19.57 -3.05
CA ASN A 166 -32.83 -19.90 -4.46
C ASN A 166 -32.13 -18.77 -5.24
N TYR A 167 -31.92 -18.97 -6.54
CA TYR A 167 -31.24 -18.01 -7.40
C TYR A 167 -32.05 -16.70 -7.60
N ASP A 168 -33.37 -16.83 -7.69
CA ASP A 168 -34.29 -15.72 -7.99
C ASP A 168 -34.64 -14.87 -6.77
N ALA A 169 -34.28 -15.30 -5.56
CA ALA A 169 -34.46 -14.53 -4.34
C ALA A 169 -33.85 -13.13 -4.46
N ASP A 170 -34.60 -12.13 -3.99
CA ASP A 170 -34.18 -10.74 -4.00
C ASP A 170 -32.93 -10.56 -3.15
N ALA A 171 -31.86 -10.07 -3.77
CA ALA A 171 -30.58 -9.97 -3.08
C ALA A 171 -30.60 -8.88 -2.00
N THR A 172 -31.41 -7.83 -2.14
CA THR A 172 -31.49 -6.70 -1.21
C THR A 172 -32.09 -7.18 0.12
N GLU A 173 -33.20 -7.91 0.05
CA GLU A 173 -33.85 -8.50 1.24
C GLU A 173 -32.89 -9.46 1.98
N LEU A 174 -32.14 -10.27 1.24
CA LEU A 174 -31.17 -11.20 1.85
C LEU A 174 -29.99 -10.46 2.52
N LEU A 175 -29.51 -9.38 1.91
CA LEU A 175 -28.48 -8.55 2.52
C LEU A 175 -29.00 -7.88 3.79
N GLU A 176 -30.22 -7.36 3.78
CA GLU A 176 -30.84 -6.75 4.96
C GLU A 176 -31.04 -7.76 6.09
N PHE A 177 -31.55 -8.95 5.78
CA PHE A 177 -31.68 -10.05 6.73
C PHE A 177 -30.34 -10.42 7.39
N LEU A 178 -29.26 -10.40 6.62
CA LEU A 178 -27.90 -10.66 7.13
C LEU A 178 -27.25 -9.46 7.84
N GLY A 179 -27.92 -8.30 7.86
CA GLY A 179 -27.35 -7.03 8.35
C GLY A 179 -26.21 -6.49 7.48
N TRP A 180 -26.13 -6.91 6.22
CA TRP A 180 -25.08 -6.54 5.30
C TRP A 180 -25.45 -5.28 4.53
N LYS A 181 -24.44 -4.43 4.27
CA LYS A 181 -24.56 -3.37 3.27
C LYS A 181 -24.12 -3.92 1.92
N ASN A 182 -24.65 -3.35 0.84
CA ASN A 182 -24.07 -3.59 -0.48
C ASN A 182 -22.61 -3.09 -0.51
N LEU A 183 -21.79 -3.63 -1.42
CA LEU A 183 -20.35 -3.36 -1.42
C LEU A 183 -20.04 -1.88 -1.67
N ALA A 184 -20.81 -1.23 -2.55
CA ALA A 184 -20.60 0.20 -2.83
C ALA A 184 -20.79 1.05 -1.57
N ARG A 185 -21.87 0.80 -0.81
CA ARG A 185 -22.13 1.48 0.46
C ARG A 185 -21.10 1.14 1.52
N GLN A 186 -20.63 -0.10 1.56
CA GLN A 186 -19.58 -0.50 2.50
C GLN A 186 -18.26 0.24 2.21
N GLN A 187 -17.87 0.33 0.94
CA GLN A 187 -16.70 1.07 0.49
C GLN A 187 -16.81 2.57 0.81
N GLU A 188 -17.99 3.16 0.65
CA GLU A 188 -18.26 4.54 1.09
C GLU A 188 -18.02 4.70 2.60
N ILE A 189 -18.51 3.78 3.42
CA ILE A 189 -18.31 3.83 4.88
C ILE A 189 -16.82 3.71 5.22
N HIS A 190 -16.10 2.78 4.61
CA HIS A 190 -14.65 2.62 4.84
C HIS A 190 -13.88 3.88 4.43
N LYS A 191 -14.20 4.47 3.27
CA LYS A 191 -13.58 5.71 2.80
C LYS A 191 -13.93 6.90 3.68
N ALA A 192 -15.18 7.05 4.10
CA ALA A 192 -15.60 8.10 5.03
C ALA A 192 -14.91 7.97 6.40
N THR A 193 -14.74 6.74 6.88
CA THR A 193 -13.99 6.45 8.11
C THR A 193 -12.52 6.84 7.95
N MET A 194 -11.90 6.53 6.80
CA MET A 194 -10.52 6.95 6.51
C MET A 194 -10.40 8.48 6.45
N MET A 195 -11.35 9.16 5.79
CA MET A 195 -11.43 10.62 5.74
C MET A 195 -11.52 11.23 7.14
N PHE A 196 -12.44 10.73 7.96
CA PHE A 196 -12.58 11.16 9.35
C PHE A 196 -11.25 11.04 10.09
N ARG A 197 -10.59 9.88 9.99
CA ARG A 197 -9.31 9.64 10.65
C ARG A 197 -8.22 10.59 10.17
N CYS A 198 -8.17 10.89 8.87
CA CYS A 198 -7.23 11.87 8.32
C CYS A 198 -7.47 13.26 8.90
N LEU A 199 -8.72 13.74 8.87
CA LEU A 199 -9.08 15.10 9.30
C LEU A 199 -8.95 15.33 10.81
N HIS A 200 -9.02 14.27 11.61
CA HIS A 200 -8.86 14.32 13.08
C HIS A 200 -7.47 13.89 13.58
N GLY A 201 -6.46 13.80 12.71
CA GLY A 201 -5.10 13.43 13.12
C GLY A 201 -4.95 11.99 13.65
N LEU A 202 -5.90 11.11 13.34
CA LEU A 202 -5.87 9.67 13.64
C LEU A 202 -5.28 8.84 12.50
N ALA A 203 -4.95 9.49 11.39
CA ALA A 203 -4.17 8.96 10.29
C ALA A 203 -2.93 9.84 10.08
N PRO A 204 -1.95 9.36 9.28
CA PRO A 204 -0.70 10.06 9.06
C PRO A 204 -0.85 11.44 8.43
N ARG A 205 0.07 12.34 8.78
CA ARG A 205 0.02 13.75 8.36
C ARG A 205 0.06 13.93 6.83
N TYR A 206 0.75 13.05 6.10
CA TYR A 206 0.82 13.12 4.64
C TYR A 206 -0.52 12.81 3.93
N LEU A 207 -1.47 12.13 4.61
CA LEU A 207 -2.83 11.96 4.07
C LEU A 207 -3.68 13.17 4.38
N TYR A 208 -3.56 13.72 5.59
CA TYR A 208 -4.21 14.97 5.96
C TYR A 208 -3.82 16.11 5.02
N SER A 209 -2.53 16.25 4.70
CA SER A 209 -2.01 17.32 3.86
C SER A 209 -2.53 17.30 2.41
N LYS A 210 -3.24 16.25 1.99
CA LYS A 210 -3.89 16.18 0.67
C LYS A 210 -5.21 16.94 0.61
N PHE A 211 -5.72 17.38 1.76
CA PHE A 211 -7.00 18.07 1.88
C PHE A 211 -6.78 19.49 2.40
N THR A 212 -7.54 20.41 1.83
CA THR A 212 -7.62 21.79 2.30
C THR A 212 -9.07 22.10 2.63
N TRP A 213 -9.28 22.83 3.72
CA TRP A 213 -10.61 23.31 4.08
C TRP A 213 -11.09 24.34 3.06
N ARG A 214 -12.38 24.31 2.77
CA ARG A 214 -12.99 25.32 1.92
C ARG A 214 -13.07 26.61 2.70
N ASP A 215 -12.38 27.63 2.22
CA ASP A 215 -12.55 29.00 2.69
C ASP A 215 -13.67 29.65 1.88
N SER A 216 -14.73 30.10 2.54
CA SER A 216 -15.88 30.76 1.91
C SER A 216 -16.12 32.07 2.62
N ALA A 217 -16.00 33.18 1.90
CA ALA A 217 -16.36 34.51 2.39
C ALA A 217 -17.86 34.67 2.71
N TYR A 218 -18.69 33.70 2.30
CA TYR A 218 -20.13 33.67 2.52
C TYR A 218 -20.52 32.51 3.43
N ASP A 219 -21.29 32.83 4.47
CA ASP A 219 -21.75 31.89 5.50
C ASP A 219 -23.04 31.20 5.01
N LEU A 220 -22.86 30.15 4.19
CA LEU A 220 -23.97 29.34 3.70
C LEU A 220 -24.31 28.29 4.77
N ARG A 221 -25.60 28.00 5.00
CA ARG A 221 -26.07 27.04 6.03
C ARG A 221 -25.45 25.63 5.97
N ASP A 222 -24.76 25.29 4.89
CA ASP A 222 -24.08 24.02 4.61
C ASP A 222 -22.59 24.20 4.22
N SER A 223 -21.93 25.31 4.58
CA SER A 223 -20.49 25.53 4.28
C SER A 223 -19.53 24.98 5.34
N GLU A 224 -19.99 24.79 6.59
CA GLU A 224 -19.15 24.33 7.69
C GLU A 224 -18.46 22.99 7.39
N ASN A 225 -17.17 22.88 7.73
CA ASN A 225 -16.37 21.65 7.63
C ASN A 225 -16.43 20.97 6.24
N LYS A 226 -16.57 21.77 5.17
CA LYS A 226 -16.37 21.31 3.79
C LYS A 226 -14.91 21.40 3.38
N LEU A 227 -14.49 20.43 2.57
CA LEU A 227 -13.19 20.41 1.93
C LEU A 227 -13.25 21.08 0.56
N ASN A 228 -12.14 21.67 0.15
CA ASN A 228 -11.94 22.04 -1.24
C ASN A 228 -11.85 20.77 -2.10
N VAL A 229 -12.56 20.75 -3.23
CA VAL A 229 -12.53 19.63 -4.17
C VAL A 229 -11.62 20.06 -5.32
N PRO A 230 -10.51 19.36 -5.58
CA PRO A 230 -9.63 19.69 -6.69
C PRO A 230 -10.37 19.67 -8.04
N LEU A 231 -9.86 20.40 -9.04
CA LEU A 231 -10.45 20.52 -10.38
C LEU A 231 -9.70 19.62 -11.39
N PRO A 232 -10.09 18.34 -11.54
CA PRO A 232 -9.46 17.42 -12.50
C PRO A 232 -9.61 17.87 -13.94
N ARG A 233 -8.54 17.70 -14.72
CA ARG A 233 -8.61 17.76 -16.20
C ARG A 233 -9.09 16.45 -16.80
N THR A 234 -8.89 15.34 -16.10
CA THR A 234 -9.20 13.98 -16.60
C THR A 234 -10.10 13.19 -15.65
N ASN A 235 -10.87 12.25 -16.21
CA ASN A 235 -11.56 11.23 -15.41
C ASN A 235 -10.59 10.29 -14.68
N TYR A 236 -9.32 10.25 -15.11
CA TYR A 236 -8.27 9.49 -14.46
C TYR A 236 -7.97 10.06 -13.07
N TYR A 237 -7.69 11.37 -12.98
CA TYR A 237 -7.48 12.06 -11.70
C TYR A 237 -8.67 11.94 -10.74
N ARG A 238 -9.91 11.90 -11.25
CA ARG A 238 -11.11 11.72 -10.40
C ARG A 238 -11.07 10.46 -9.55
N LYS A 239 -10.23 9.47 -9.88
CA LYS A 239 -10.01 8.27 -9.04
C LYS A 239 -9.18 8.57 -7.79
N SER A 240 -8.43 9.68 -7.76
CA SER A 240 -7.49 10.02 -6.68
C SER A 240 -8.17 10.20 -5.33
N PHE A 241 -7.41 9.96 -4.26
CA PHE A 241 -7.94 10.04 -2.89
C PHE A 241 -8.36 11.47 -2.50
N SER A 242 -7.64 12.51 -2.91
CA SER A 242 -8.03 13.91 -2.67
C SER A 242 -9.40 14.22 -3.28
N TYR A 243 -9.63 13.84 -4.54
CA TYR A 243 -10.88 14.13 -5.23
C TYR A 243 -12.04 13.31 -4.67
N ASN A 244 -11.91 11.97 -4.66
CA ASN A 244 -12.98 11.09 -4.20
C ASN A 244 -13.25 11.23 -2.70
N GLY A 245 -12.21 11.43 -1.91
CA GLY A 245 -12.30 11.64 -0.47
C GLY A 245 -13.01 12.94 -0.14
N ALA A 246 -12.60 14.06 -0.74
CA ALA A 246 -13.24 15.36 -0.53
C ALA A 246 -14.69 15.39 -1.03
N THR A 247 -14.95 14.80 -2.20
CA THR A 247 -16.32 14.71 -2.76
C THR A 247 -17.23 13.90 -1.86
N LEU A 248 -16.78 12.72 -1.38
CA LEU A 248 -17.55 11.90 -0.45
C LEU A 248 -17.78 12.65 0.87
N TRP A 249 -16.72 13.22 1.46
CA TRP A 249 -16.82 13.96 2.72
C TRP A 249 -17.84 15.09 2.62
N ASN A 250 -17.79 15.89 1.56
CA ASN A 250 -18.71 17.00 1.34
C ASN A 250 -20.16 16.57 1.09
N SER A 251 -20.38 15.31 0.68
CA SER A 251 -21.72 14.75 0.52
C SER A 251 -22.32 14.23 1.84
N LEU A 252 -21.53 14.13 2.90
CA LEU A 252 -22.00 13.69 4.21
C LEU A 252 -22.89 14.78 4.87
N PRO A 253 -23.96 14.38 5.57
CA PRO A 253 -24.76 15.28 6.40
C PRO A 253 -23.89 16.09 7.37
N ARG A 254 -24.31 17.33 7.66
CA ARG A 254 -23.60 18.26 8.56
C ARG A 254 -23.32 17.62 9.92
N ASP A 255 -24.29 16.92 10.49
CA ASP A 255 -24.18 16.29 11.81
C ASP A 255 -23.04 15.26 11.87
N ILE A 256 -22.85 14.48 10.79
CA ILE A 256 -21.78 13.48 10.70
C ILE A 256 -20.42 14.17 10.54
N ARG A 257 -20.35 15.28 9.79
CA ARG A 257 -19.09 16.04 9.61
C ARG A 257 -18.65 16.77 10.87
N ASN A 258 -19.61 17.18 11.72
CA ASN A 258 -19.36 17.91 12.96
C ASN A 258 -19.23 17.00 14.19
N THR A 259 -19.25 15.68 14.00
CA THR A 259 -19.10 14.73 15.10
C THR A 259 -17.65 14.71 15.60
N GLU A 260 -17.40 15.08 16.85
CA GLU A 260 -16.04 15.09 17.45
C GLU A 260 -15.57 13.72 17.96
N SER A 261 -16.49 12.75 18.08
CA SER A 261 -16.19 11.45 18.69
C SER A 261 -16.52 10.30 17.75
N LEU A 262 -15.54 9.42 17.52
CA LEU A 262 -15.74 8.17 16.78
C LEU A 262 -16.39 7.07 17.63
N GLY A 263 -16.69 7.32 18.92
CA GLY A 263 -17.08 6.28 19.87
C GLY A 263 -15.97 5.25 20.07
N LEU A 264 -15.04 5.54 21.00
CA LEU A 264 -13.85 4.77 21.37
C LEU A 264 -12.79 4.70 20.26
N PHE A 265 -11.66 5.40 20.39
CA PHE A 265 -10.31 4.84 20.16
C PHE A 265 -9.24 5.90 20.48
N LYS A 266 -8.33 5.54 21.40
CA LYS A 266 -7.28 6.38 21.98
C LYS A 266 -6.19 6.79 20.97
N PRO A 267 -5.62 8.00 21.08
CA PRO A 267 -4.42 8.40 20.36
C PRO A 267 -3.16 8.31 21.23
N VAL A 268 -2.05 7.80 20.68
CA VAL A 268 -0.70 7.99 21.25
C VAL A 268 0.37 8.07 20.14
N LEU A 269 0.97 9.28 20.02
CA LEU A 269 2.39 9.68 19.91
C LEU A 269 3.29 9.03 18.83
N GLN A 270 4.00 9.75 17.96
CA GLN A 270 5.01 10.85 18.00
C GLN A 270 6.43 10.33 17.71
N SER A 271 7.08 11.08 16.80
CA SER A 271 8.47 11.07 16.31
C SER A 271 9.07 9.77 15.76
N ILE A 272 8.69 9.43 14.53
CA ILE A 272 9.46 8.62 13.55
C ILE A 272 9.30 9.34 12.19
N ASP A 273 10.24 9.16 11.25
CA ASP A 273 10.22 9.75 9.89
C ASP A 273 8.79 9.76 9.30
N PRO A 274 8.27 10.93 8.85
CA PRO A 274 6.94 11.07 8.25
C PRO A 274 6.66 10.12 7.07
N ARG A 275 7.69 9.50 6.51
CA ARG A 275 7.67 8.62 5.33
C ARG A 275 7.68 7.12 5.66
N GLN A 276 7.66 6.72 6.94
CA GLN A 276 7.62 5.32 7.37
C GLN A 276 6.18 4.87 7.71
N PHE A 277 5.74 3.72 7.20
CA PHE A 277 4.36 3.25 7.23
C PHE A 277 4.20 1.91 7.95
N GLY A 278 5.30 1.20 8.19
CA GLY A 278 5.25 -0.12 8.80
C GLY A 278 5.70 -0.12 10.26
N SER A 279 5.10 -0.99 11.09
CA SER A 279 5.42 -1.16 12.51
C SER A 279 5.23 0.10 13.39
N ILE A 280 4.49 1.09 12.88
CA ILE A 280 4.10 2.30 13.61
C ILE A 280 2.61 2.20 13.97
N PRO A 281 2.20 2.46 15.23
CA PRO A 281 0.80 2.53 15.61
C PRO A 281 0.04 3.54 14.71
N LYS A 282 -1.15 3.16 14.22
CA LYS A 282 -2.05 3.94 13.33
C LYS A 282 -1.73 3.96 11.82
N LEU A 283 -0.68 3.28 11.37
CA LEU A 283 -0.39 3.10 9.94
C LEU A 283 -0.78 1.69 9.44
N SER A 284 -1.08 1.55 8.13
CA SER A 284 -1.46 0.26 7.51
C SER A 284 -1.09 0.24 6.03
N THR A 285 -1.05 -0.97 5.44
CA THR A 285 -0.82 -1.18 4.00
C THR A 285 -1.77 -0.36 3.13
N THR A 286 -3.02 -0.20 3.58
CA THR A 286 -4.02 0.64 2.91
C THR A 286 -3.60 2.10 2.85
N HIS A 287 -3.01 2.66 3.91
CA HIS A 287 -2.56 4.06 3.90
C HIS A 287 -1.40 4.29 2.91
N ALA A 288 -0.48 3.31 2.78
CA ALA A 288 0.61 3.36 1.81
C ALA A 288 0.09 3.29 0.37
N LEU A 289 -0.76 2.29 0.07
CA LEU A 289 -1.37 2.14 -1.25
C LEU A 289 -2.25 3.33 -1.65
N VAL A 290 -3.01 3.92 -0.71
CA VAL A 290 -3.80 5.13 -0.96
C VAL A 290 -2.90 6.30 -1.35
N ASN A 291 -1.78 6.50 -0.65
CA ASN A 291 -0.85 7.59 -0.96
C ASN A 291 -0.20 7.42 -2.32
N MET A 292 0.33 6.22 -2.58
CA MET A 292 1.05 5.86 -3.79
C MET A 292 0.14 6.00 -5.03
N THR A 293 -1.05 5.38 -4.99
CA THR A 293 -2.01 5.48 -6.10
C THR A 293 -2.53 6.89 -6.30
N HIS A 294 -2.77 7.63 -5.22
CA HIS A 294 -3.17 9.03 -5.33
C HIS A 294 -2.08 9.87 -5.99
N ASN A 295 -0.81 9.75 -5.60
CA ASN A 295 0.28 10.50 -6.21
C ASN A 295 0.37 10.17 -7.71
N TRP A 296 0.30 8.90 -8.11
CA TRP A 296 0.27 8.53 -9.53
C TRP A 296 -0.91 9.16 -10.28
N LEU A 297 -2.12 9.11 -9.72
CA LEU A 297 -3.33 9.67 -10.34
C LEU A 297 -3.29 11.21 -10.43
N VAL A 298 -2.65 11.88 -9.47
CA VAL A 298 -2.46 13.34 -9.46
C VAL A 298 -1.46 13.75 -10.52
N ASN A 299 -0.29 13.10 -10.53
CA ASN A 299 0.80 13.47 -11.41
C ASN A 299 0.51 13.16 -12.87
N THR A 300 -0.37 12.19 -13.14
CA THR A 300 -0.81 11.81 -14.49
C THR A 300 -2.02 12.60 -14.99
N ASP A 301 -2.43 13.69 -14.32
CA ASP A 301 -3.55 14.52 -14.80
C ASP A 301 -3.19 15.33 -16.04
N GLY A 302 -4.00 15.18 -17.10
CA GLY A 302 -3.79 15.81 -18.40
C GLY A 302 -2.95 14.96 -19.38
N ASN A 303 -2.42 15.59 -20.42
CA ASN A 303 -1.75 14.90 -21.54
C ASN A 303 -0.24 14.63 -21.30
N CYS A 304 0.28 14.88 -20.11
CA CYS A 304 1.69 15.17 -19.92
C CYS A 304 2.37 14.41 -18.78
N ALA A 305 1.90 13.22 -18.36
CA ALA A 305 2.77 12.38 -17.52
C ALA A 305 2.45 10.90 -17.62
N THR A 306 3.52 10.11 -17.67
CA THR A 306 3.52 8.67 -17.42
C THR A 306 4.32 8.46 -16.16
N ALA A 307 3.73 7.84 -15.14
CA ALA A 307 4.44 7.51 -13.90
C ALA A 307 5.16 6.16 -14.11
N ARG A 308 6.49 6.14 -14.16
CA ARG A 308 7.23 4.87 -14.09
C ARG A 308 7.31 4.42 -12.66
N VAL A 309 7.17 3.13 -12.41
CA VAL A 309 7.36 2.52 -11.09
C VAL A 309 8.36 1.41 -11.25
N VAL A 310 9.53 1.50 -10.62
CA VAL A 310 10.52 0.44 -10.55
C VAL A 310 10.35 -0.26 -9.21
N LEU A 311 10.02 -1.53 -9.22
CA LEU A 311 9.94 -2.36 -8.02
C LEU A 311 11.31 -2.98 -7.80
N LEU A 312 11.97 -2.60 -6.71
CA LEU A 312 13.23 -3.14 -6.26
C LEU A 312 12.95 -4.19 -5.16
N ASP A 313 13.52 -5.39 -5.26
CA ASP A 313 13.39 -6.41 -4.21
C ASP A 313 14.74 -6.66 -3.53
N PHE A 314 14.80 -6.57 -2.20
CA PHE A 314 16.03 -6.87 -1.47
C PHE A 314 16.20 -8.38 -1.35
N ARG A 315 17.39 -8.88 -1.70
CA ARG A 315 17.68 -10.30 -1.51
C ARG A 315 17.91 -10.56 -0.01
N LYS A 316 16.99 -11.25 0.66
CA LYS A 316 17.12 -11.66 2.08
C LYS A 316 17.46 -10.48 3.01
N ALA A 317 16.67 -9.41 2.95
CA ALA A 317 16.92 -8.13 3.62
C ALA A 317 17.36 -8.25 5.09
N PHE A 318 16.72 -9.12 5.89
CA PHE A 318 17.08 -9.32 7.29
C PHE A 318 18.33 -10.18 7.53
N ASP A 319 18.68 -11.06 6.60
CA ASP A 319 19.75 -12.04 6.78
C ASP A 319 21.11 -11.49 6.33
N LEU A 320 21.12 -10.46 5.49
CA LEU A 320 22.33 -9.88 4.89
C LEU A 320 22.79 -8.57 5.55
N ILE A 321 22.14 -8.11 6.62
CA ILE A 321 22.55 -6.89 7.34
C ILE A 321 23.94 -7.08 7.94
N ASP A 322 24.90 -6.28 7.49
CA ASP A 322 26.26 -6.31 8.03
C ASP A 322 26.29 -5.66 9.43
N HIS A 323 26.82 -6.36 10.42
CA HIS A 323 26.83 -5.90 11.82
C HIS A 323 27.75 -4.70 12.04
N SER A 324 28.81 -4.55 11.24
CA SER A 324 29.75 -3.43 11.33
C SER A 324 29.13 -2.13 10.80
N VAL A 325 28.41 -2.20 9.68
CA VAL A 325 27.68 -1.06 9.12
C VAL A 325 26.56 -0.63 10.07
N LEU A 326 25.79 -1.57 10.62
CA LEU A 326 24.74 -1.27 11.58
C LEU A 326 25.29 -0.64 12.87
N ALA A 327 26.43 -1.11 13.37
CA ALA A 327 27.09 -0.53 14.54
C ALA A 327 27.58 0.90 14.28
N GLN A 328 28.10 1.19 13.08
CA GLN A 328 28.49 2.54 12.66
C GLN A 328 27.28 3.47 12.56
N ASN A 329 26.18 3.04 11.94
CA ASN A 329 24.97 3.84 11.87
C ASN A 329 24.37 4.07 13.26
N LEU A 330 24.37 3.07 14.15
CA LEU A 330 23.91 3.26 15.55
C LEU A 330 24.78 4.25 16.33
N ALA A 331 26.04 4.45 15.94
CA ALA A 331 26.92 5.41 16.59
C ALA A 331 26.47 6.86 16.36
N THR A 332 25.84 7.16 15.22
CA THR A 332 25.40 8.53 14.84
C THR A 332 24.14 9.00 15.58
N TYR A 333 23.32 8.08 16.11
CA TYR A 333 22.12 8.42 16.86
C TYR A 333 22.41 8.72 18.34
N ASP A 334 21.66 9.67 18.93
CA ASP A 334 21.77 10.01 20.36
C ASP A 334 21.02 9.01 21.24
N ILE A 335 21.63 7.83 21.41
CA ILE A 335 21.13 6.71 22.21
C ILE A 335 22.12 6.44 23.36
N PRO A 336 21.67 6.10 24.59
CA PRO A 336 22.57 5.75 25.68
C PRO A 336 23.59 4.68 25.30
N SER A 337 24.85 4.89 25.69
CA SER A 337 26.00 4.04 25.34
C SER A 337 25.77 2.58 25.73
N GLN A 338 25.13 2.34 26.88
CA GLN A 338 24.80 1.01 27.37
C GLN A 338 23.81 0.27 26.45
N ALA A 339 22.83 0.99 25.89
CA ALA A 339 21.90 0.42 24.95
C ALA A 339 22.57 0.12 23.60
N LYS A 340 23.48 0.99 23.13
CA LYS A 340 24.30 0.71 21.93
C LYS A 340 25.16 -0.54 22.12
N SER A 341 25.87 -0.67 23.24
CA SER A 341 26.69 -1.84 23.57
C SER A 341 25.85 -3.11 23.65
N TRP A 342 24.66 -3.05 24.28
CA TRP A 342 23.76 -4.20 24.36
C TRP A 342 23.23 -4.64 22.98
N ILE A 343 22.93 -3.69 22.08
CA ILE A 343 22.49 -4.00 20.72
C ILE A 343 23.63 -4.65 19.91
N VAL A 344 24.86 -4.16 20.05
CA VAL A 344 26.03 -4.74 19.38
C VAL A 344 26.32 -6.15 19.92
N ASP A 345 26.26 -6.36 21.23
CA ASP A 345 26.42 -7.67 21.86
C ASP A 345 25.31 -8.66 21.45
N LEU A 346 24.08 -8.18 21.29
CA LEU A 346 22.96 -8.98 20.77
C LEU A 346 23.21 -9.50 19.34
N LEU A 347 24.04 -8.82 18.54
CA LEU A 347 24.26 -9.14 17.14
C LEU A 347 25.55 -9.95 16.89
N LEU A 348 26.61 -9.68 17.67
CA LEU A 348 27.93 -10.31 17.52
C LEU A 348 27.98 -11.76 18.06
N ASP A 349 28.89 -12.56 17.49
CA ASP A 349 29.18 -13.97 17.83
C ASP A 349 27.97 -14.91 17.97
N ARG A 350 26.88 -14.61 17.25
CA ARG A 350 25.69 -15.45 17.23
C ARG A 350 25.95 -16.78 16.53
N LYS A 351 25.37 -17.85 17.06
CA LYS A 351 25.39 -19.19 16.45
C LYS A 351 23.96 -19.69 16.24
N GLN A 352 23.72 -20.37 15.12
CA GLN A 352 22.44 -20.98 14.77
C GLN A 352 22.58 -22.47 14.44
N ARG A 353 21.51 -23.23 14.65
CA ARG A 353 21.39 -24.63 14.22
C ARG A 353 19.93 -24.95 13.89
N VAL A 354 19.70 -25.97 13.07
CA VAL A 354 18.36 -26.44 12.69
C VAL A 354 17.97 -27.63 13.58
N LYS A 355 16.75 -27.61 14.14
CA LYS A 355 16.16 -28.76 14.83
C LYS A 355 15.27 -29.53 13.85
N LEU A 356 15.65 -30.76 13.52
CA LEU A 356 14.92 -31.61 12.58
C LEU A 356 13.93 -32.55 13.29
N ALA A 357 14.27 -33.02 14.50
CA ALA A 357 13.42 -33.86 15.35
C ALA A 357 13.73 -33.61 16.84
N GLN A 358 13.08 -34.36 17.76
CA GLN A 358 13.26 -34.21 19.21
C GLN A 358 14.74 -34.17 19.62
N ASP A 359 15.54 -35.09 19.06
CA ASP A 359 16.97 -35.28 19.36
C ASP A 359 17.89 -35.13 18.13
N CYS A 360 17.35 -34.62 17.00
CA CYS A 360 18.13 -34.40 15.79
C CYS A 360 18.36 -32.91 15.58
N HIS A 361 19.61 -32.49 15.80
CA HIS A 361 20.06 -31.12 15.63
C HIS A 361 21.23 -31.05 14.65
N SER A 362 21.27 -30.02 13.81
CA SER A 362 22.48 -29.71 13.05
C SER A 362 23.59 -29.18 13.96
N GLU A 363 24.80 -29.15 13.42
CA GLU A 363 25.92 -28.43 14.03
C GLU A 363 25.61 -26.94 14.19
N TRP A 364 26.25 -26.34 15.19
CA TRP A 364 26.24 -24.89 15.37
C TRP A 364 27.04 -24.22 14.27
N ARG A 365 26.42 -23.27 13.58
CA ARG A 365 27.10 -22.40 12.61
C ARG A 365 27.06 -20.97 13.08
N SER A 366 28.18 -20.26 12.93
CA SER A 366 28.23 -18.82 13.20
C SER A 366 27.32 -18.06 12.22
N VAL A 367 26.75 -16.96 12.70
CA VAL A 367 25.87 -16.06 11.96
C VAL A 367 26.64 -14.75 11.71
N PRO A 368 27.36 -14.63 10.58
CA PRO A 368 28.23 -13.49 10.32
C PRO A 368 27.47 -12.21 9.95
N SER A 369 26.19 -12.31 9.59
CA SER A 369 25.35 -11.20 9.16
C SER A 369 23.88 -11.45 9.51
N GLY A 370 23.11 -10.38 9.52
CA GLY A 370 21.68 -10.39 9.68
C GLY A 370 21.20 -10.14 11.10
N VAL A 371 19.92 -9.85 11.22
CA VAL A 371 19.25 -9.52 12.48
C VAL A 371 18.22 -10.62 12.78
N PRO A 372 18.08 -11.08 14.04
CA PRO A 372 17.21 -12.21 14.35
C PRO A 372 15.73 -11.95 14.03
N GLN A 373 15.22 -12.69 13.04
CA GLN A 373 13.82 -12.65 12.62
C GLN A 373 12.90 -13.14 13.76
N GLY A 374 11.81 -12.40 14.02
CA GLY A 374 10.88 -12.69 15.11
C GLY A 374 11.12 -11.92 16.41
N THR A 375 12.20 -11.13 16.49
CA THR A 375 12.41 -10.19 17.60
C THR A 375 11.65 -8.87 17.36
N LYS A 376 11.19 -8.21 18.43
CA LYS A 376 10.58 -6.86 18.32
C LYS A 376 11.58 -5.78 17.91
N LEU A 377 12.87 -6.02 18.16
CA LEU A 377 13.97 -5.10 17.86
C LEU A 377 14.43 -5.23 16.40
N GLY A 378 14.29 -6.42 15.80
CA GLY A 378 14.88 -6.70 14.50
C GLY A 378 14.43 -5.77 13.38
N PRO A 379 13.11 -5.57 13.19
CA PRO A 379 12.58 -4.58 12.25
C PRO A 379 13.10 -3.16 12.52
N ARG A 380 13.25 -2.74 13.79
CA ARG A 380 13.74 -1.39 14.12
C ARG A 380 15.21 -1.18 13.77
N LEU A 381 16.03 -2.23 13.86
CA LEU A 381 17.44 -2.18 13.44
C LEU A 381 17.57 -2.13 11.92
N PHE A 382 16.73 -2.85 11.18
CA PHE A 382 16.65 -2.70 9.73
C PHE A 382 16.22 -1.28 9.33
N LEU A 383 15.21 -0.73 10.01
CA LEU A 383 14.75 0.64 9.79
C LEU A 383 15.85 1.69 9.96
N ASN A 384 16.71 1.54 10.96
CA ASN A 384 17.86 2.43 11.17
C ASN A 384 18.87 2.35 10.02
N MET A 385 19.06 1.19 9.41
CA MET A 385 19.99 1.00 8.29
C MET A 385 19.47 1.66 7.00
N ILE A 386 18.16 1.61 6.73
CA ILE A 386 17.55 2.25 5.55
C ILE A 386 17.19 3.72 5.78
N ASN A 387 17.41 4.26 6.97
CA ASN A 387 17.01 5.62 7.31
C ASN A 387 17.82 6.66 6.52
N ASP A 388 19.11 6.37 6.32
CA ASP A 388 20.07 7.22 5.62
C ASP A 388 19.99 7.09 4.08
N LEU A 389 19.06 6.28 3.57
CA LEU A 389 18.67 6.33 2.15
C LEU A 389 17.86 7.61 1.93
N ASP A 390 18.54 8.65 1.45
CA ASP A 390 17.95 9.89 0.99
C ASP A 390 18.17 10.00 -0.52
N THR A 391 17.09 10.28 -1.23
CA THR A 391 17.05 10.45 -2.69
C THR A 391 16.20 11.68 -2.98
N PRO A 392 16.48 12.44 -4.06
CA PRO A 392 15.69 13.63 -4.43
C PRO A 392 14.20 13.35 -4.75
N ALA A 393 13.80 12.07 -4.77
CA ALA A 393 12.47 11.54 -5.02
C ALA A 393 11.64 11.23 -3.74
N ASP A 394 10.30 11.37 -3.77
CA ASP A 394 9.33 11.10 -2.67
C ASP A 394 9.35 9.62 -2.21
N LEU A 395 9.97 9.32 -1.07
CA LEU A 395 10.11 7.94 -0.53
C LEU A 395 8.90 7.53 0.36
N TRP A 396 8.30 6.34 0.16
CA TRP A 396 7.38 5.63 1.07
C TRP A 396 7.97 4.33 1.64
N LYS A 397 8.44 4.33 2.88
CA LYS A 397 9.02 3.17 3.55
C LYS A 397 7.93 2.41 4.34
N TYR A 398 7.77 1.09 4.28
CA TYR A 398 6.86 0.30 5.14
C TYR A 398 7.60 -0.88 5.79
N VAL A 399 8.05 -0.73 7.04
CA VAL A 399 8.98 -1.68 7.70
C VAL A 399 10.17 -1.94 6.78
N ASP A 400 10.20 -3.11 6.16
CA ASP A 400 11.24 -3.59 5.29
C ASP A 400 11.02 -3.24 3.81
N ASP A 401 9.85 -2.66 3.51
CA ASP A 401 9.47 -2.16 2.19
C ASP A 401 10.03 -0.73 2.04
N THR A 402 10.75 -0.40 0.97
CA THR A 402 11.34 0.94 0.80
C THR A 402 10.92 1.56 -0.54
N SER A 403 9.78 2.21 -0.64
CA SER A 403 9.41 2.89 -1.89
C SER A 403 10.08 4.26 -2.01
N CYS A 404 10.54 4.66 -3.19
CA CYS A 404 10.99 5.96 -3.69
C CYS A 404 10.02 6.57 -4.76
N SER A 405 9.93 7.88 -5.01
CA SER A 405 9.04 8.42 -6.06
C SER A 405 9.29 9.86 -6.45
N GLU A 406 9.95 10.10 -7.55
CA GLU A 406 10.16 11.44 -8.08
C GLU A 406 8.91 12.02 -8.74
N ILE A 407 8.69 13.31 -8.52
CA ILE A 407 7.74 14.15 -9.25
C ILE A 407 8.49 15.40 -9.71
N VAL A 408 8.81 15.46 -11.00
CA VAL A 408 9.36 16.68 -11.59
C VAL A 408 8.22 17.49 -12.19
N THR A 409 7.91 18.62 -11.55
CA THR A 409 7.01 19.62 -12.13
C THR A 409 7.70 20.37 -13.26
N LYS A 410 6.95 20.61 -14.35
CA LYS A 410 7.41 21.37 -15.51
C LYS A 410 7.79 22.79 -15.08
N GLY A 411 9.09 23.11 -15.06
CA GLY A 411 9.60 24.48 -14.87
C GLY A 411 10.75 24.69 -13.88
N SER A 412 11.26 23.66 -13.20
CA SER A 412 12.46 23.77 -12.36
C SER A 412 13.68 23.20 -13.06
N GLU A 413 14.09 23.86 -14.15
CA GLU A 413 15.48 23.84 -14.60
C GLU A 413 16.13 25.11 -14.04
N SER A 414 17.20 24.95 -13.29
CA SER A 414 18.21 25.98 -13.06
C SER A 414 19.56 25.35 -13.36
#